data_AF-A0A6G1DF03-F1
#
_entry.id   AF-A0A6G1DF03-F1
#
_cell.length_a   1.000
_cell.length_b   1.000
_cell.length_c   1.000
_cell.angle_alpha   90.00
_cell.angle_beta   90.00
_cell.angle_gamma   90.00
#
_symmetry.space_group_name_H-M   'P 1'
#
loop_
_entity.id
_entity.type
_entity.pdbx_description
1 polymer ?
#
loop_
_entity_poly.entity_id
_entity_poly.type
_entity_poly.pdbx_seq_one_letter_code
_entity_poly.pdbx_strand_id
1 'polypeptide(L)'
;MQNGLDNTEVNCQAYRQLLLTTAGLGEYISGATLFEETLYQSTTDGKKFVDCLKDQNIMPDIKVDKGLVPLPGSNNESWCQGLDGLASRRTVVSIPCGPSALAVKEAAWGLA
;
A
#
# COMPACT_ATOMS: atom_id res chain seq x y z
N MET A 1 -16.63 3.35 8.77
CA MET A 1 -16.91 1.93 8.43
C MET A 1 -17.96 1.95 7.34
N GLN A 2 -17.64 1.52 6.11
CA GLN A 2 -18.56 1.68 4.97
C GLN A 2 -19.49 0.47 4.76
N ASN A 3 -19.17 -0.74 5.26
CA ASN A 3 -19.84 -1.99 4.83
C ASN A 3 -20.34 -2.94 5.95
N GLY A 4 -20.46 -2.50 7.21
CA GLY A 4 -21.07 -3.33 8.28
C GLY A 4 -20.32 -4.61 8.68
N LEU A 5 -19.12 -4.85 8.13
CA LEU A 5 -18.23 -5.94 8.51
C LEU A 5 -17.17 -5.42 9.50
N ASP A 6 -16.91 -6.21 10.53
CA ASP A 6 -15.86 -5.91 11.49
C ASP A 6 -14.48 -6.05 10.86
N ASN A 7 -13.58 -5.14 11.22
CA ASN A 7 -12.19 -5.16 10.78
C ASN A 7 -11.39 -6.19 11.58
N THR A 8 -11.68 -7.47 11.36
CA THR A 8 -10.97 -8.61 11.96
C THR A 8 -9.97 -9.20 10.97
N GLU A 9 -8.93 -9.85 11.48
CA GLU A 9 -7.92 -10.53 10.65
C GLU A 9 -8.56 -11.54 9.69
N VAL A 10 -9.55 -12.29 10.15
CA VAL A 10 -10.28 -13.29 9.35
C VAL A 10 -11.01 -12.63 8.18
N ASN A 11 -11.69 -11.51 8.40
CA ASN A 11 -12.40 -10.79 7.34
C ASN A 11 -11.41 -10.16 6.34
N CYS A 12 -10.30 -9.62 6.83
CA CYS A 12 -9.23 -9.09 6.00
C CYS A 12 -8.57 -10.18 5.14
N GLN A 13 -8.30 -11.35 5.72
CA GLN A 13 -7.75 -12.52 5.03
C GLN A 13 -8.72 -13.04 3.97
N ALA A 14 -10.00 -13.20 4.31
CA ALA A 14 -11.03 -13.67 3.37
C ALA A 14 -11.20 -12.71 2.18
N TYR A 15 -11.18 -11.40 2.45
CA TYR A 15 -11.23 -10.38 1.40
C TYR A 15 -10.02 -10.44 0.48
N ARG A 16 -8.80 -10.56 1.03
CA ARG A 16 -7.57 -10.68 0.24
C ARG A 16 -7.54 -11.98 -0.57
N GLN A 17 -7.97 -13.09 0.03
CA GLN A 17 -8.07 -14.37 -0.66
C GLN A 17 -9.01 -14.25 -1.86
N LEU A 18 -10.21 -13.71 -1.67
CA LEU A 18 -11.17 -13.48 -2.75
C LEU A 18 -10.54 -12.73 -3.94
N LEU A 19 -9.81 -11.65 -3.67
CA LEU A 19 -9.16 -10.86 -4.72
C LEU A 19 -8.04 -11.66 -5.41
N LEU A 20 -7.11 -12.21 -4.63
CA LEU A 20 -5.86 -12.78 -5.15
C LEU A 20 -6.03 -14.17 -5.79
N THR A 21 -7.11 -14.88 -5.47
CA THR A 21 -7.42 -16.19 -6.05
C THR A 21 -8.48 -16.14 -7.15
N THR A 22 -8.89 -14.95 -7.60
CA THR A 22 -9.79 -14.80 -8.74
C THR A 22 -9.13 -15.38 -10.00
N ALA A 23 -9.82 -16.27 -10.70
CA ALA A 23 -9.28 -16.93 -11.88
C ALA A 23 -9.12 -15.95 -13.05
N GLY A 24 -8.00 -16.02 -13.76
CA GLY A 24 -7.71 -15.15 -14.92
C GLY A 24 -7.31 -13.72 -14.54
N LEU A 25 -7.06 -13.43 -13.25
CA LEU A 25 -6.68 -12.09 -12.80
C LEU A 25 -5.36 -11.62 -13.46
N GLY A 26 -4.44 -12.55 -13.68
CA GLY A 26 -3.14 -12.28 -14.32
C GLY A 26 -3.19 -11.82 -15.78
N GLU A 27 -4.33 -11.99 -16.46
CA GLU A 27 -4.51 -11.48 -17.83
C GLU A 27 -4.66 -9.95 -17.86
N TYR A 28 -5.09 -9.35 -16.74
CA TYR A 28 -5.42 -7.93 -16.65
C TYR A 28 -4.49 -7.17 -15.69
N ILE A 29 -3.92 -7.87 -14.72
CA ILE A 29 -3.12 -7.27 -13.64
C ILE A 29 -1.71 -7.84 -13.70
N SER A 30 -0.72 -6.98 -13.94
CA SER A 30 0.68 -7.37 -13.99
C SER A 30 1.37 -7.40 -12.62
N GLY A 31 0.83 -6.68 -11.64
CA GLY A 31 1.45 -6.56 -10.32
C GLY A 31 0.43 -6.26 -9.22
N ALA A 32 0.74 -6.71 -8.01
CA ALA A 32 -0.08 -6.50 -6.83
C ALA A 32 0.80 -6.05 -5.67
N THR A 33 0.54 -4.85 -5.14
CA THR A 33 1.25 -4.32 -3.98
C THR A 33 0.58 -4.80 -2.69
N LEU A 34 1.31 -5.58 -1.90
CA LEU A 34 0.87 -6.16 -0.64
C LEU A 34 1.37 -5.31 0.54
N PHE A 35 0.65 -5.38 1.66
CA PHE A 35 1.17 -4.89 2.94
C PHE A 35 2.02 -5.97 3.60
N GLU A 36 2.93 -5.59 4.52
CA GLU A 36 3.84 -6.53 5.19
C GLU A 36 3.09 -7.68 5.88
N GLU A 37 1.98 -7.38 6.55
CA GLU A 37 1.10 -8.39 7.15
C GLU A 37 0.59 -9.40 6.11
N THR A 38 0.24 -8.94 4.91
CA THR A 38 -0.29 -9.79 3.83
C THR A 38 0.79 -10.63 3.15
N LEU A 39 2.04 -10.16 3.15
CA LEU A 39 3.17 -10.88 2.56
C LEU A 39 3.40 -12.24 3.25
N TYR A 40 3.19 -12.29 4.56
CA TYR A 40 3.36 -13.50 5.38
C TYR A 40 2.06 -14.27 5.62
N GLN A 41 0.91 -13.72 5.22
CA GLN A 41 -0.37 -14.41 5.29
C GLN A 41 -0.51 -15.52 4.24
N SER A 42 -1.35 -16.49 4.58
CA SER A 42 -1.70 -17.62 3.73
C SER A 42 -3.20 -17.64 3.49
N THR A 43 -3.64 -18.32 2.43
CA THR A 43 -5.03 -18.67 2.22
C THR A 43 -5.52 -19.63 3.31
N THR A 44 -6.84 -19.81 3.41
CA THR A 44 -7.45 -20.85 4.26
C THR A 44 -6.91 -22.25 3.97
N ASP A 45 -6.40 -22.48 2.76
CA ASP A 45 -5.88 -23.77 2.30
C ASP A 45 -4.36 -23.91 2.55
N GLY A 46 -3.76 -22.95 3.26
CA GLY A 46 -2.36 -22.98 3.67
C GLY A 46 -1.35 -22.52 2.61
N LYS A 47 -1.80 -22.00 1.47
CA LYS A 47 -0.93 -21.48 0.42
C LYS A 47 -0.62 -20.01 0.65
N LYS A 48 0.64 -19.59 0.51
CA LYS A 48 1.00 -18.17 0.67
C LYS A 48 0.39 -17.33 -0.45
N PHE A 49 -0.07 -16.12 -0.12
CA PHE A 49 -0.63 -15.20 -1.12
C PHE A 49 0.36 -14.84 -2.24
N VAL A 50 1.65 -14.76 -1.90
CA VAL A 50 2.75 -14.55 -2.85
C VAL A 50 2.79 -15.65 -3.92
N ASP A 51 2.55 -16.90 -3.53
CA ASP A 51 2.57 -18.03 -4.44
C ASP A 51 1.31 -18.04 -5.32
N CYS A 52 0.15 -17.66 -4.77
CA CYS A 52 -1.08 -17.46 -5.55
C CYS A 52 -0.90 -16.43 -6.67
N LEU A 53 -0.22 -15.31 -6.39
CA LEU A 53 0.06 -14.27 -7.37
C LEU A 53 1.03 -14.74 -8.45
N LYS A 54 2.12 -15.42 -8.05
CA LYS A 54 3.12 -15.95 -8.99
C LYS A 54 2.54 -16.99 -9.94
N ASP A 55 1.66 -17.85 -9.46
CA ASP A 55 0.99 -18.85 -10.30
C ASP A 55 0.11 -18.22 -11.38
N GLN A 56 -0.40 -17.01 -11.12
CA GLN A 56 -1.15 -16.20 -12.08
C GLN A 56 -0.25 -15.24 -12.88
N ASN A 57 1.07 -15.36 -12.78
CA ASN A 57 2.04 -14.48 -13.45
C ASN A 57 1.90 -12.99 -13.03
N ILE A 58 1.48 -12.74 -11.79
CA ILE A 58 1.36 -11.41 -11.19
C ILE A 58 2.57 -11.16 -10.31
N MET A 59 3.25 -10.02 -10.50
CA MET A 59 4.41 -9.64 -9.70
C MET A 59 3.98 -9.13 -8.31
N PRO A 60 4.40 -9.78 -7.21
CA PRO A 60 4.12 -9.30 -5.86
C PRO A 60 5.09 -8.19 -5.48
N ASP A 61 4.56 -7.02 -5.14
CA ASP A 61 5.30 -5.88 -4.61
C ASP A 61 4.99 -5.67 -3.12
N ILE A 62 5.89 -5.02 -2.39
CA ILE A 62 5.73 -4.73 -0.97
C ILE A 62 5.57 -3.24 -0.72
N LYS A 63 4.54 -2.87 0.02
CA LYS A 63 4.33 -1.51 0.52
C LYS A 63 5.31 -1.26 1.68
N VAL A 64 6.27 -0.36 1.46
CA VAL A 64 7.33 -0.03 2.44
C VAL A 64 7.07 1.27 3.21
N ASP A 65 6.05 2.05 2.86
CA ASP A 65 5.68 3.21 3.67
C ASP A 65 5.03 2.77 5.00
N LYS A 66 5.45 3.44 6.07
CA LYS A 66 4.93 3.30 7.43
C LYS A 66 3.81 4.31 7.73
N GLY A 67 3.16 4.83 6.69
CA GLY A 67 2.04 5.75 6.80
C GLY A 67 2.44 7.24 6.81
N LEU A 68 1.43 8.08 7.01
CA LEU A 68 1.53 9.53 6.93
C LEU A 68 1.71 10.17 8.30
N VAL A 69 2.60 11.13 8.38
CA VAL A 69 2.76 12.02 9.52
C VAL A 69 2.52 13.47 9.10
N PRO A 70 2.12 14.37 10.01
CA PRO A 70 1.93 15.78 9.67
C PRO A 70 3.26 16.43 9.28
N LEU A 71 3.25 17.28 8.26
CA LEU A 71 4.40 18.12 7.89
C LEU A 71 4.32 19.44 8.67
N PRO A 72 5.22 19.69 9.66
CA PRO A 72 5.17 20.91 10.45
C PRO A 72 5.44 22.15 9.58
N GLY A 73 4.65 23.21 9.76
CA GLY A 73 4.78 24.46 8.99
C GLY A 73 4.14 24.43 7.60
N SER A 74 3.37 23.39 7.29
CA SER A 74 2.60 23.24 6.05
C SER A 74 1.11 23.57 6.25
N ASN A 75 0.36 23.67 5.15
CA ASN A 75 -1.07 23.93 5.18
C ASN A 75 -1.88 22.63 5.34
N ASN A 76 -1.73 21.95 6.48
CA ASN A 76 -2.30 20.62 6.75
C ASN A 76 -1.86 19.55 5.74
N GLU A 77 -0.59 19.58 5.33
CA GLU A 77 0.01 18.57 4.46
C GLU A 77 0.70 17.49 5.28
N SER A 78 0.89 16.33 4.68
CA SER A 78 1.48 15.16 5.34
C SER A 78 2.62 14.59 4.52
N TRP A 79 3.53 13.88 5.19
CA TRP A 79 4.63 13.17 4.55
C TRP A 79 4.64 11.70 4.97
N CYS A 80 5.09 10.82 4.07
CA CYS A 80 5.19 9.39 4.32
C CYS A 80 6.46 9.06 5.11
N GLN A 81 6.29 8.37 6.23
CA GLN A 81 7.38 7.66 6.91
C GLN A 81 7.59 6.29 6.27
N GLY A 82 8.72 5.64 6.55
CA GLY A 82 9.01 4.26 6.06
C GLY A 82 10.40 4.05 5.47
N LEU A 83 11.19 5.11 5.36
CA LEU A 83 12.48 5.12 4.68
C LEU A 83 13.70 5.09 5.63
N ASP A 84 13.48 4.72 6.90
CA ASP A 84 14.58 4.46 7.85
C ASP A 84 15.31 3.18 7.41
N GLY A 85 16.29 3.33 6.51
CA GLY A 85 17.07 2.24 5.90
C GLY A 85 17.12 2.22 4.36
N LEU A 86 16.35 3.07 3.67
CA LEU A 86 16.30 3.19 2.21
C LEU A 86 16.03 4.67 1.92
N ALA A 87 16.97 5.45 1.38
CA ALA A 87 16.85 6.91 1.35
C ALA A 87 15.69 7.43 0.44
N SER A 88 15.17 8.62 0.80
CA SER A 88 14.21 9.52 0.07
C SER A 88 12.77 9.62 0.63
N ARG A 89 12.48 10.71 1.38
CA ARG A 89 11.20 11.04 2.08
C ARG A 89 10.10 11.50 1.13
N ARG A 90 9.00 10.75 0.98
CA ARG A 90 7.88 11.11 0.07
C ARG A 90 6.85 12.01 0.77
N THR A 91 6.29 13.01 0.09
CA THR A 91 5.19 13.84 0.63
C THR A 91 3.87 13.64 -0.10
N VAL A 92 2.76 13.80 0.63
CA VAL A 92 1.40 13.77 0.12
C VAL A 92 0.82 15.17 0.23
N VAL A 93 0.31 15.67 -0.89
CA VAL A 93 -0.17 17.04 -1.05
C VAL A 93 -1.70 17.07 -1.03
N SER A 94 -2.28 18.08 -0.37
CA SER A 94 -3.73 18.32 -0.34
C SER A 94 -4.11 19.54 -1.20
N ILE A 95 -5.12 19.41 -2.07
CA ILE A 95 -5.51 20.44 -3.07
C ILE A 95 -6.77 21.30 -2.71
N PRO A 96 -7.20 21.51 -1.45
CA PRO A 96 -8.20 22.56 -1.20
C PRO A 96 -7.65 23.98 -1.41
N CYS A 97 -6.35 24.19 -1.12
CA CYS A 97 -5.70 25.51 -1.15
C CYS A 97 -4.41 25.54 -1.99
N GLY A 98 -4.14 24.48 -2.76
CA GLY A 98 -2.90 24.27 -3.49
C GLY A 98 -1.73 23.81 -2.60
N PRO A 99 -0.77 23.04 -3.16
CA PRO A 99 0.42 22.62 -2.44
C PRO A 99 1.21 23.82 -1.90
N SER A 100 1.75 23.72 -0.69
CA SER A 100 2.79 24.68 -0.27
C SER A 100 4.07 24.46 -1.10
N ALA A 101 4.85 25.52 -1.34
CA ALA A 101 6.15 25.41 -2.01
C ALA A 101 7.09 24.43 -1.27
N LEU A 102 6.93 24.32 0.05
CA LEU A 102 7.64 23.35 0.88
C LEU A 102 7.21 21.92 0.55
N ALA A 103 5.92 21.63 0.45
CA ALA A 103 5.44 20.29 0.12
C ALA A 103 5.77 19.84 -1.30
N VAL A 104 5.79 20.75 -2.28
CA VAL A 104 6.27 20.45 -3.65
C VAL A 104 7.75 20.09 -3.64
N LYS A 105 8.56 20.87 -2.91
CA LYS A 105 10.00 20.61 -2.80
C LYS A 105 10.25 19.26 -2.14
N GLU A 106 9.65 18.99 -0.99
CA GLU A 106 9.83 17.72 -0.29
C GLU A 106 9.28 16.53 -1.11
N ALA A 107 8.21 16.71 -1.89
CA ALA A 107 7.69 15.67 -2.80
C ALA A 107 8.72 15.29 -3.87
N ALA A 108 9.31 16.31 -4.50
CA ALA A 108 10.26 16.15 -5.58
C ALA A 108 11.54 15.46 -5.11
N TRP A 109 12.05 15.81 -3.93
CA TRP A 109 13.23 15.17 -3.34
C TRP A 109 12.94 13.75 -2.80
N GLY A 110 11.68 13.43 -2.52
CA GLY A 110 11.27 12.11 -2.06
C GLY A 110 11.14 11.03 -3.13
N LEU A 111 10.95 11.44 -4.38
CA LEU A 111 10.75 10.56 -5.53
C LEU A 111 12.06 10.28 -6.29
N ALA A 112 13.06 11.15 -6.13
CA ALA A 112 14.41 11.03 -6.70
C ALA A 112 15.35 10.21 -5.79
#